data_AF-A0A951WN55-F1
#
_entry.id   AF-A0A951WN55-F1
#
_cell.length_a   1.000
_cell.length_b   1.000
_cell.length_c   1.000
_cell.angle_alpha   90.00
_cell.angle_beta   90.00
_cell.angle_gamma   90.00
#
_symmetry.space_group_name_H-M   'P 1'
#
loop_
_entity.id
_entity.type
_entity.pdbx_description
1 polymer ?
#
loop_
_entity_poly.entity_id
_entity_poly.type
_entity_poly.pdbx_seq_one_letter_code
_entity_poly.pdbx_strand_id
1 'polypeptide(L)'
;MQNLHQKITETVIEYRKQEGLLIELTQEADFTKFYLELGYSSLFEYLNIGQGISAATVSNLITVARKAVQIPAMKEAIDSGEVGLAKLRKVSSVITSENKSEWIEKSKKLSCRELEKEVAKVSTYKPRRDFWQRINADYFRLSIDTTESFKALAERAQDVFCKKSQTSKTLTEVFEWALNEALTKHDPLIKAERAEAKKKSVTVKAAPTNSSVTQDAGPTENKREHIPQDILNQVILRDKGRCSFEKYGRRCHHRRFLDTHHKEEIDSSLALIRRLRGEHRMTLEGIL
;
A
#
# COMPACT_ATOMS: atom_id res chain seq x y z
N MET A 1 -53.56 6.50 0.98
CA MET A 1 -52.11 6.27 1.24
C MET A 1 -51.77 4.82 1.58
N GLN A 2 -52.56 4.11 2.41
CA GLN A 2 -52.32 2.68 2.72
C GLN A 2 -52.28 1.75 1.49
N ASN A 3 -53.10 1.98 0.46
CA ASN A 3 -53.11 1.15 -0.76
C ASN A 3 -51.82 1.27 -1.60
N LEU A 4 -51.21 2.47 -1.69
CA LEU A 4 -49.96 2.67 -2.43
C LEU A 4 -48.77 2.05 -1.68
N HIS A 5 -48.71 2.24 -0.36
CA HIS A 5 -47.68 1.61 0.47
C HIS A 5 -47.72 0.08 0.35
N GLN A 6 -48.90 -0.53 0.47
CA GLN A 6 -49.07 -1.97 0.34
C GLN A 6 -48.62 -2.47 -1.05
N LYS A 7 -49.05 -1.82 -2.14
CA LYS A 7 -48.63 -2.17 -3.50
C LYS A 7 -47.12 -2.07 -3.70
N ILE A 8 -46.48 -1.03 -3.16
CA ILE A 8 -45.02 -0.87 -3.22
C ILE A 8 -44.35 -2.03 -2.47
N THR A 9 -44.82 -2.36 -1.27
CA THR A 9 -44.27 -3.44 -0.46
C THR A 9 -44.38 -4.80 -1.15
N GLU A 10 -45.54 -5.12 -1.71
CA GLU A 10 -45.76 -6.36 -2.49
C GLU A 10 -44.86 -6.41 -3.73
N THR A 11 -44.75 -5.31 -4.48
CA THR A 11 -43.86 -5.23 -5.65
C THR A 11 -42.39 -5.40 -5.29
N VAL A 12 -41.94 -4.87 -4.14
CA VAL A 12 -40.57 -5.03 -3.67
C VAL A 12 -40.27 -6.48 -3.29
N ILE A 13 -41.22 -7.16 -2.64
CA ILE A 13 -41.10 -8.59 -2.32
C ILE A 13 -40.99 -9.41 -3.61
N GLU A 14 -41.87 -9.14 -4.58
CA GLU A 14 -41.84 -9.85 -5.86
C GLU A 14 -40.54 -9.59 -6.62
N TYR A 15 -40.07 -8.33 -6.68
CA TYR A 15 -38.77 -7.98 -7.26
C TYR A 15 -37.62 -8.79 -6.64
N ARG A 16 -37.61 -8.98 -5.31
CA ARG A 16 -36.58 -9.77 -4.63
C ARG A 16 -36.69 -11.26 -4.93
N LYS A 17 -37.89 -11.80 -5.09
CA LYS A 17 -38.08 -13.19 -5.56
C LYS A 17 -37.52 -13.38 -6.98
N GLN A 18 -37.69 -12.40 -7.85
CA GLN A 18 -37.07 -12.40 -9.18
C GLN A 18 -35.53 -12.33 -9.10
N GLU A 19 -34.97 -11.60 -8.13
CA GLU A 19 -33.52 -11.67 -7.85
C GLU A 19 -33.08 -13.09 -7.46
N GLY A 20 -33.90 -13.82 -6.68
CA GLY A 20 -33.66 -15.23 -6.32
C GLY A 20 -33.64 -16.16 -7.51
N LEU A 21 -34.64 -16.04 -8.39
CA LEU A 21 -34.69 -16.80 -9.65
C LEU A 21 -33.48 -16.48 -10.55
N LEU A 22 -33.11 -15.21 -10.65
CA LEU A 22 -31.96 -14.81 -11.45
C LEU A 22 -30.66 -15.40 -10.90
N ILE A 23 -30.52 -15.52 -9.58
CA ILE A 23 -29.38 -16.20 -8.95
C ILE A 23 -29.34 -17.67 -9.34
N GLU A 24 -30.45 -18.38 -9.29
CA GLU A 24 -30.53 -19.79 -9.68
C GLU A 24 -30.14 -20.00 -11.15
N LEU A 25 -30.71 -19.22 -12.06
CA LEU A 25 -30.34 -19.26 -13.48
C LEU A 25 -28.86 -18.89 -13.70
N THR A 26 -28.33 -17.98 -12.89
CA THR A 26 -26.90 -17.63 -12.93
C THR A 26 -26.03 -18.79 -12.43
N GLN A 27 -26.46 -19.54 -11.42
CA GLN A 27 -25.75 -20.73 -10.94
C GLN A 27 -25.74 -21.82 -12.01
N GLU A 28 -26.87 -22.07 -12.66
CA GLU A 28 -26.98 -23.01 -13.77
C GLU A 28 -26.12 -22.58 -14.95
N ALA A 29 -26.13 -21.28 -15.32
CA ALA A 29 -25.27 -20.72 -16.35
C ALA A 29 -23.78 -20.88 -15.99
N ASP A 30 -23.40 -20.66 -14.74
CA ASP A 30 -22.02 -20.84 -14.27
C ASP A 30 -21.60 -22.31 -14.25
N PHE A 31 -22.53 -23.25 -14.05
CA PHE A 31 -22.25 -24.68 -14.08
C PHE A 31 -22.15 -25.23 -15.51
N THR A 32 -23.15 -24.95 -16.35
CA THR A 32 -23.26 -25.45 -17.72
C THR A 32 -22.31 -24.77 -18.69
N LYS A 33 -21.88 -23.53 -18.38
CA LYS A 33 -21.02 -22.71 -19.24
C LYS A 33 -21.59 -22.45 -20.64
N PHE A 34 -22.91 -22.54 -20.84
CA PHE A 34 -23.56 -22.40 -22.15
C PHE A 34 -23.22 -21.07 -22.86
N TYR A 35 -22.90 -20.03 -22.10
CA TYR A 35 -22.49 -18.73 -22.63
C TYR A 35 -21.24 -18.80 -23.54
N LEU A 36 -20.40 -19.84 -23.39
CA LEU A 36 -19.27 -20.08 -24.28
C LEU A 36 -19.73 -20.50 -25.69
N GLU A 37 -20.79 -21.30 -25.79
CA GLU A 37 -21.39 -21.72 -27.07
C GLU A 37 -22.08 -20.55 -27.77
N LEU A 38 -22.54 -19.57 -27.00
CA LEU A 38 -23.08 -18.30 -27.50
C LEU A 38 -21.99 -17.28 -27.89
N GLY A 39 -20.71 -17.61 -27.73
CA GLY A 39 -19.59 -16.78 -28.15
C GLY A 39 -19.11 -15.73 -27.14
N TYR A 40 -19.55 -15.78 -25.88
CA TYR A 40 -19.06 -14.88 -24.83
C TYR A 40 -17.83 -15.47 -24.13
N SER A 41 -16.85 -14.63 -23.77
CA SER A 41 -15.62 -15.08 -23.11
C SER A 41 -15.82 -15.44 -21.63
N SER A 42 -16.90 -14.99 -21.01
CA SER A 42 -17.20 -15.24 -19.60
C SER A 42 -18.68 -15.06 -19.26
N LEU A 43 -19.10 -15.63 -18.14
CA LEU A 43 -20.43 -15.39 -17.56
C LEU A 43 -20.67 -13.90 -17.30
N PHE A 44 -19.62 -13.17 -16.89
CA PHE A 44 -19.69 -11.74 -16.67
C PHE A 44 -20.01 -11.00 -17.98
N GLU A 45 -19.32 -11.33 -19.06
CA GLU A 45 -19.55 -10.72 -20.37
C GLU A 45 -20.94 -11.05 -20.92
N TYR A 46 -21.39 -12.30 -20.76
CA TYR A 46 -22.74 -12.71 -21.16
C TYR A 46 -23.82 -11.90 -20.44
N LEU A 47 -23.75 -11.78 -19.11
CA LEU A 47 -24.74 -11.03 -18.34
C LEU A 47 -24.65 -9.52 -18.59
N ASN A 48 -23.43 -8.98 -18.78
CA ASN A 48 -23.21 -7.55 -18.97
C ASN A 48 -23.54 -7.08 -20.39
N ILE A 49 -22.91 -7.69 -21.41
CA ILE A 49 -23.07 -7.32 -22.82
C ILE A 49 -24.29 -8.03 -23.42
N GLY A 50 -24.41 -9.34 -23.20
CA GLY A 50 -25.48 -10.14 -23.81
C GLY A 50 -26.87 -9.86 -23.24
N GLN A 51 -26.99 -9.65 -21.93
CA GLN A 51 -28.28 -9.40 -21.26
C GLN A 51 -28.48 -7.93 -20.84
N GLY A 52 -27.50 -7.06 -21.05
CA GLY A 52 -27.62 -5.62 -20.76
C GLY A 52 -27.65 -5.26 -19.27
N ILE A 53 -27.21 -6.16 -18.38
CA ILE A 53 -27.18 -5.91 -16.94
C ILE A 53 -25.93 -5.07 -16.60
N SER A 54 -26.06 -4.06 -15.74
CA SER A 54 -24.90 -3.24 -15.38
C SER A 54 -23.75 -4.07 -14.77
N ALA A 55 -22.51 -3.73 -15.10
CA ALA A 55 -21.30 -4.36 -14.56
C ALA A 55 -21.31 -4.49 -13.02
N ALA A 56 -21.83 -3.48 -12.31
CA ALA A 56 -21.96 -3.50 -10.86
C ALA A 56 -22.96 -4.56 -10.38
N THR A 57 -24.13 -4.64 -11.02
CA THR A 57 -25.16 -5.64 -10.72
C THR A 57 -24.65 -7.05 -11.06
N VAL A 58 -23.99 -7.25 -12.20
CA VAL A 58 -23.42 -8.54 -12.60
C VAL A 58 -22.38 -9.03 -11.59
N SER A 59 -21.48 -8.15 -11.15
CA SER A 59 -20.48 -8.48 -10.13
C SER A 59 -21.13 -8.91 -8.81
N ASN A 60 -22.19 -8.22 -8.39
CA ASN A 60 -22.95 -8.58 -7.20
C ASN A 60 -23.64 -9.94 -7.36
N LEU A 61 -24.32 -10.13 -8.48
CA LEU A 61 -25.06 -11.34 -8.82
C LEU A 61 -24.15 -12.57 -8.84
N ILE A 62 -23.05 -12.53 -9.60
CA ILE A 62 -22.09 -13.66 -9.69
C ILE A 62 -21.50 -13.98 -8.32
N THR A 63 -21.15 -12.96 -7.53
CA THR A 63 -20.56 -13.18 -6.20
C THR A 63 -21.56 -13.88 -5.27
N VAL A 64 -22.81 -13.40 -5.22
CA VAL A 64 -23.84 -13.98 -4.36
C VAL A 64 -24.25 -15.36 -4.88
N ALA A 65 -24.42 -15.54 -6.19
CA ALA A 65 -24.78 -16.81 -6.80
C ALA A 65 -23.77 -17.91 -6.45
N ARG A 66 -22.48 -17.65 -6.62
CA ARG A 66 -21.41 -18.59 -6.24
C ARG A 66 -21.38 -18.89 -4.75
N LYS A 67 -21.60 -17.87 -3.90
CA LYS A 67 -21.60 -18.04 -2.45
C LYS A 67 -22.82 -18.80 -1.95
N ALA A 68 -23.98 -18.61 -2.58
CA ALA A 68 -25.23 -19.28 -2.25
C ALA A 68 -25.19 -20.78 -2.55
N VAL A 69 -24.36 -21.25 -3.49
CA VAL A 69 -24.09 -22.69 -3.68
C VAL A 69 -23.46 -23.30 -2.41
N GLN A 70 -22.55 -22.57 -1.77
CA GLN A 70 -21.88 -23.03 -0.54
C GLN A 70 -22.76 -22.85 0.71
N ILE A 71 -23.65 -21.85 0.69
CA ILE A 71 -24.50 -21.48 1.82
C ILE A 71 -25.95 -21.36 1.32
N PRO A 72 -26.70 -22.48 1.24
CA PRO A 72 -28.08 -22.50 0.74
C PRO A 72 -29.02 -21.55 1.48
N ALA A 73 -28.76 -21.28 2.76
CA ALA A 73 -29.52 -20.31 3.56
C ALA A 73 -29.50 -18.88 2.98
N MET A 74 -28.48 -18.52 2.18
CA MET A 74 -28.50 -17.26 1.43
C MET A 74 -29.58 -17.26 0.36
N LYS A 75 -29.76 -18.38 -0.36
CA LYS A 75 -30.79 -18.52 -1.39
C LYS A 75 -32.18 -18.43 -0.75
N GLU A 76 -32.40 -19.17 0.33
CA GLU A 76 -33.66 -19.15 1.10
C GLU A 76 -34.04 -17.73 1.56
N ALA A 77 -33.05 -16.91 1.99
CA ALA A 77 -33.29 -15.54 2.42
C ALA A 77 -33.67 -14.57 1.29
N ILE A 78 -33.32 -14.89 0.03
CA ILE A 78 -33.71 -14.13 -1.16
C ILE A 78 -35.06 -14.61 -1.67
N ASP A 79 -35.26 -15.93 -1.72
CA ASP A 79 -36.50 -16.56 -2.17
C ASP A 79 -37.69 -16.19 -1.27
N SER A 80 -37.44 -15.94 0.02
CA SER A 80 -38.45 -15.40 0.94
C SER A 80 -38.81 -13.93 0.67
N GLY A 81 -38.01 -13.21 -0.13
CA GLY A 81 -38.15 -11.78 -0.39
C GLY A 81 -37.76 -10.89 0.80
N GLU A 82 -37.23 -11.45 1.89
CA GLU A 82 -36.88 -10.71 3.10
C GLU A 82 -35.58 -9.91 2.93
N VAL A 83 -34.62 -10.41 2.15
CA VAL A 83 -33.32 -9.77 1.92
C VAL A 83 -33.04 -9.69 0.41
N GLY A 84 -32.67 -8.50 -0.08
CA GLY A 84 -32.28 -8.32 -1.49
C GLY A 84 -30.79 -8.61 -1.76
N LEU A 85 -30.47 -8.81 -3.04
CA LEU A 85 -29.14 -9.13 -3.56
C LEU A 85 -28.03 -8.21 -3.01
N ALA A 86 -28.29 -6.91 -2.99
CA ALA A 86 -27.31 -5.90 -2.59
C ALA A 86 -26.82 -6.07 -1.13
N LYS A 87 -27.71 -6.47 -0.21
CA LYS A 87 -27.34 -6.69 1.20
C LYS A 87 -26.52 -7.95 1.37
N LEU A 88 -26.93 -9.05 0.71
CA LEU A 88 -26.22 -10.32 0.77
C LEU A 88 -24.82 -10.24 0.17
N ARG A 89 -24.65 -9.40 -0.87
CA ARG A 89 -23.34 -9.10 -1.40
C ARG A 89 -22.39 -8.54 -0.34
N LYS A 90 -22.86 -7.73 0.61
CA LYS A 90 -22.00 -7.14 1.66
C LYS A 90 -21.47 -8.20 2.62
N VAL A 91 -22.30 -9.17 2.99
CA VAL A 91 -21.93 -10.23 3.93
C VAL A 91 -21.23 -11.42 3.28
N SER A 92 -21.22 -11.51 1.94
CA SER A 92 -20.62 -12.63 1.19
C SER A 92 -19.17 -12.97 1.53
N SER A 93 -18.37 -12.02 2.01
CA SER A 93 -16.96 -12.22 2.38
C SER A 93 -16.77 -12.88 3.76
N VAL A 94 -17.73 -12.74 4.67
CA VAL A 94 -17.59 -13.16 6.09
C VAL A 94 -18.56 -14.26 6.50
N ILE A 95 -19.61 -14.49 5.70
CA ILE A 95 -20.58 -15.54 5.95
C ILE A 95 -19.99 -16.92 5.67
N THR A 96 -20.21 -17.83 6.62
CA THR A 96 -19.78 -19.23 6.66
C THR A 96 -20.97 -20.09 7.06
N SER A 97 -20.84 -21.41 6.96
CA SER A 97 -21.89 -22.35 7.35
C SER A 97 -22.25 -22.29 8.84
N GLU A 98 -21.33 -21.81 9.68
CA GLU A 98 -21.49 -21.70 11.14
C GLU A 98 -22.22 -20.41 11.54
N ASN A 99 -21.87 -19.27 10.94
CA ASN A 99 -22.41 -17.96 11.29
C ASN A 99 -23.55 -17.48 10.36
N LYS A 100 -24.06 -18.37 9.49
CA LYS A 100 -25.07 -18.06 8.48
C LYS A 100 -26.33 -17.40 9.06
N SER A 101 -26.84 -17.90 10.18
CA SER A 101 -28.06 -17.39 10.82
C SER A 101 -27.87 -15.95 11.30
N GLU A 102 -26.73 -15.64 11.93
CA GLU A 102 -26.40 -14.31 12.42
C GLU A 102 -26.33 -13.28 11.28
N TRP A 103 -25.61 -13.60 10.20
CA TRP A 103 -25.46 -12.66 9.08
C TRP A 103 -26.74 -12.46 8.28
N ILE A 104 -27.58 -13.49 8.16
CA ILE A 104 -28.90 -13.37 7.53
C ILE A 104 -29.80 -12.48 8.38
N GLU A 105 -29.85 -12.67 9.70
CA GLU A 105 -30.60 -11.80 10.61
C GLU A 105 -30.14 -10.34 10.55
N LYS A 106 -28.82 -10.11 10.61
CA LYS A 106 -28.24 -8.76 10.44
C LYS A 106 -28.66 -8.16 9.11
N SER A 107 -28.71 -8.95 8.03
CA SER A 107 -29.11 -8.48 6.71
C SER A 107 -30.59 -8.07 6.62
N LYS A 108 -31.46 -8.71 7.40
CA LYS A 108 -32.87 -8.28 7.52
C LYS A 108 -32.99 -6.91 8.20
N LYS A 109 -32.27 -6.73 9.31
CA LYS A 109 -32.41 -5.56 10.21
C LYS A 109 -31.64 -4.32 9.77
N LEU A 110 -30.40 -4.49 9.28
CA LEU A 110 -29.46 -3.38 9.05
C LEU A 110 -29.48 -2.85 7.61
N SER A 111 -29.08 -1.60 7.43
CA SER A 111 -28.80 -1.00 6.12
C SER A 111 -27.49 -1.53 5.52
N CYS A 112 -27.28 -1.35 4.21
CA CYS A 112 -26.03 -1.76 3.56
C CYS A 112 -24.78 -1.14 4.20
N ARG A 113 -24.86 0.14 4.62
CA ARG A 113 -23.75 0.86 5.25
C ARG A 113 -23.43 0.32 6.65
N GLU A 114 -24.46 -0.05 7.40
CA GLU A 114 -24.27 -0.66 8.73
C GLU A 114 -23.76 -2.09 8.62
N LEU A 115 -24.24 -2.87 7.64
CA LEU A 115 -23.69 -4.19 7.34
C LEU A 115 -22.20 -4.10 7.01
N GLU A 116 -21.77 -3.15 6.18
CA GLU A 116 -20.34 -2.95 5.88
C GLU A 116 -19.52 -2.69 7.15
N LYS A 117 -20.04 -1.91 8.10
CA LYS A 117 -19.37 -1.68 9.40
C LYS A 117 -19.27 -2.96 10.22
N GLU A 118 -20.33 -3.75 10.29
CA GLU A 118 -20.31 -5.04 11.00
C GLU A 118 -19.36 -6.03 10.33
N VAL A 119 -19.38 -6.13 9.00
CA VAL A 119 -18.47 -6.96 8.21
C VAL A 119 -17.02 -6.56 8.47
N ALA A 120 -16.73 -5.25 8.53
CA ALA A 120 -15.39 -4.75 8.80
C ALA A 120 -14.87 -5.16 10.20
N LYS A 121 -15.74 -5.32 11.21
CA LYS A 121 -15.33 -5.76 12.56
C LYS A 121 -14.86 -7.22 12.59
N VAL A 122 -15.43 -8.07 11.73
CA VAL A 122 -15.14 -9.52 11.68
C VAL A 122 -14.15 -9.87 10.58
N SER A 123 -13.97 -8.97 9.61
CA SER A 123 -13.08 -9.17 8.47
C SER A 123 -11.65 -9.48 8.91
N THR A 124 -11.14 -10.63 8.48
CA THR A 124 -9.73 -11.03 8.65
C THR A 124 -8.83 -10.42 7.56
N TYR A 125 -9.27 -9.32 6.94
CA TYR A 125 -8.52 -8.68 5.86
C TYR A 125 -7.15 -8.26 6.36
N LYS A 126 -6.11 -8.76 5.68
CA LYS A 126 -4.74 -8.30 5.88
C LYS A 126 -4.42 -7.25 4.81
N PRO A 127 -3.83 -6.11 5.19
CA PRO A 127 -3.37 -5.11 4.23
C PRO A 127 -2.54 -5.78 3.15
N ARG A 128 -2.86 -5.48 1.89
CA ARG A 128 -2.01 -5.89 0.77
C ARG A 128 -0.68 -5.18 0.90
N ARG A 129 0.38 -5.81 0.38
CA ARG A 129 1.68 -5.13 0.28
C ARG A 129 1.52 -3.92 -0.63
N ASP A 130 2.08 -2.80 -0.19
CA ASP A 130 2.16 -1.59 -0.99
C ASP A 130 2.87 -1.90 -2.31
N PHE A 131 2.29 -1.43 -3.42
CA PHE A 131 2.88 -1.65 -4.73
C PHE A 131 2.74 -0.44 -5.65
N TRP A 132 3.66 -0.41 -6.60
CA TRP A 132 3.68 0.52 -7.72
C TRP A 132 3.37 -0.26 -8.98
N GLN A 133 2.33 0.16 -9.71
CA GLN A 133 2.00 -0.41 -11.01
C GLN A 133 2.09 0.67 -12.08
N ARG A 134 2.89 0.44 -13.12
CA ARG A 134 2.93 1.34 -14.27
C ARG A 134 1.60 1.26 -15.03
N ILE A 135 0.97 2.41 -15.25
CA ILE A 135 -0.26 2.50 -16.05
C ILE A 135 0.13 2.82 -17.51
N ASN A 136 0.97 3.83 -17.71
CA ASN A 136 1.48 4.23 -19.03
C ASN A 136 2.87 4.90 -18.89
N ALA A 137 3.30 5.67 -19.90
CA ALA A 137 4.61 6.34 -19.90
C ALA A 137 4.82 7.28 -18.71
N ASP A 138 3.77 8.01 -18.31
CA ASP A 138 3.87 9.14 -17.39
C ASP A 138 3.27 8.83 -16.02
N TYR A 139 2.39 7.83 -15.92
CA TYR A 139 1.60 7.57 -14.72
C TYR A 139 1.90 6.20 -14.09
N PHE A 140 2.04 6.23 -12.77
CA PHE A 140 2.09 5.06 -11.90
C PHE A 140 0.89 5.09 -10.94
N ARG A 141 0.33 3.91 -10.68
CA ARG A 141 -0.60 3.68 -9.59
C ARG A 141 0.18 3.31 -8.34
N LEU A 142 0.05 4.12 -7.30
CA LEU A 142 0.39 3.74 -5.92
C LEU A 142 -0.86 3.15 -5.26
N SER A 143 -0.75 1.93 -4.75
CA SER A 143 -1.78 1.33 -3.90
C SER A 143 -1.21 1.09 -2.52
N ILE A 144 -1.85 1.70 -1.52
CA ILE A 144 -1.54 1.53 -0.10
C ILE A 144 -2.85 1.33 0.66
N ASP A 145 -2.87 0.34 1.55
CA ASP A 145 -4.00 0.13 2.45
C ASP A 145 -3.73 0.90 3.73
N THR A 146 -4.59 1.88 4.04
CA THR A 146 -4.33 2.85 5.10
C THR A 146 -5.36 2.77 6.23
N THR A 147 -4.98 3.32 7.38
CA THR A 147 -5.83 3.41 8.57
C THR A 147 -6.60 4.73 8.60
N GLU A 148 -7.61 4.79 9.47
CA GLU A 148 -8.34 6.04 9.75
C GLU A 148 -7.41 7.14 10.30
N SER A 149 -6.41 6.78 11.12
CA SER A 149 -5.40 7.72 11.61
C SER A 149 -4.53 8.29 10.49
N PHE A 150 -4.12 7.48 9.51
CA PHE A 150 -3.36 7.95 8.36
C PHE A 150 -4.20 8.86 7.47
N LYS A 151 -5.47 8.51 7.23
CA LYS A 151 -6.40 9.33 6.47
C LYS A 151 -6.54 10.73 7.09
N ALA A 152 -6.78 10.79 8.40
CA ALA A 152 -6.90 12.06 9.11
C ALA A 152 -5.60 12.90 9.04
N LEU A 153 -4.44 12.26 9.11
CA LEU A 153 -3.15 12.92 8.94
C LEU A 153 -2.97 13.50 7.53
N ALA A 154 -3.33 12.74 6.50
CA ALA A 154 -3.24 13.16 5.10
C ALA A 154 -4.19 14.33 4.80
N GLU A 155 -5.45 14.26 5.27
CA GLU A 155 -6.43 15.35 5.15
C GLU A 155 -5.91 16.62 5.85
N ARG A 156 -5.36 16.49 7.06
CA ARG A 156 -4.78 17.62 7.78
C ARG A 156 -3.59 18.24 7.04
N ALA A 157 -2.70 17.42 6.47
CA ALA A 157 -1.57 17.90 5.70
C ALA A 157 -2.03 18.63 4.43
N GLN A 158 -3.08 18.13 3.76
CA GLN A 158 -3.71 18.76 2.61
C GLN A 158 -4.27 20.14 2.96
N ASP A 159 -5.00 20.26 4.07
CA ASP A 159 -5.52 21.56 4.54
C ASP A 159 -4.42 22.58 4.78
N VAL A 160 -3.33 22.17 5.43
CA VAL A 160 -2.17 23.03 5.69
C VAL A 160 -1.54 23.49 4.38
N PHE A 161 -1.37 22.58 3.42
CA PHE A 161 -0.77 22.93 2.15
C PHE A 161 -1.67 23.85 1.32
N CYS A 162 -2.98 23.54 1.21
CA CYS A 162 -3.97 24.39 0.55
C CYS A 162 -3.99 25.81 1.13
N LYS A 163 -3.95 25.94 2.47
CA LYS A 163 -3.88 27.25 3.15
C LYS A 163 -2.58 27.99 2.82
N LYS A 164 -1.45 27.29 2.71
CA LYS A 164 -0.16 27.90 2.37
C LYS A 164 -0.09 28.33 0.91
N SER A 165 -0.63 27.53 -0.01
CA SER A 165 -0.56 27.78 -1.46
C SER A 165 -1.76 28.55 -2.02
N GLN A 166 -2.78 28.83 -1.20
CA GLN A 166 -4.03 29.51 -1.58
C GLN A 166 -4.72 28.85 -2.79
N THR A 167 -4.58 27.53 -2.93
CA THR A 167 -5.08 26.72 -4.06
C THR A 167 -5.46 25.33 -3.56
N SER A 168 -6.42 24.66 -4.19
CA SER A 168 -6.73 23.26 -3.87
C SER A 168 -5.59 22.35 -4.34
N LYS A 169 -5.17 21.43 -3.47
CA LYS A 169 -4.07 20.50 -3.74
C LYS A 169 -4.56 19.08 -3.83
N THR A 170 -4.02 18.33 -4.77
CA THR A 170 -4.23 16.89 -4.90
C THR A 170 -3.39 16.15 -3.87
N LEU A 171 -3.78 14.91 -3.53
CA LEU A 171 -2.97 14.09 -2.63
C LEU A 171 -1.54 13.88 -3.15
N THR A 172 -1.36 13.75 -4.46
CA THR A 172 -0.03 13.64 -5.08
C THR A 172 0.85 14.84 -4.72
N GLU A 173 0.35 16.07 -4.90
CA GLU A 173 1.09 17.28 -4.56
C GLU A 173 1.40 17.37 -3.06
N VAL A 174 0.45 16.94 -2.21
CA VAL A 174 0.65 16.91 -0.74
C VAL A 174 1.75 15.92 -0.36
N PHE A 175 1.74 14.72 -0.94
CA PHE A 175 2.77 13.72 -0.71
C PHE A 175 4.13 14.16 -1.26
N GLU A 176 4.20 14.76 -2.45
CA GLU A 176 5.43 15.32 -2.99
C GLU A 176 6.00 16.40 -2.08
N TRP A 177 5.16 17.31 -1.57
CA TRP A 177 5.58 18.32 -0.60
C TRP A 177 6.14 17.67 0.68
N ALA A 178 5.41 16.72 1.28
CA ALA A 178 5.83 16.03 2.49
C ALA A 178 7.13 15.23 2.31
N LEU A 179 7.27 14.50 1.20
CA LEU A 179 8.45 13.72 0.86
C LEU A 179 9.66 14.63 0.62
N ASN A 180 9.49 15.73 -0.10
CA ASN A 180 10.56 16.71 -0.32
C ASN A 180 11.02 17.33 1.00
N GLU A 181 10.11 17.65 1.92
CA GLU A 181 10.44 18.18 3.24
C GLU A 181 11.19 17.13 4.09
N ALA A 182 10.75 15.87 4.06
CA ALA A 182 11.41 14.77 4.74
C ALA A 182 12.85 14.54 4.21
N LEU A 183 13.03 14.47 2.89
CA LEU A 183 14.35 14.31 2.27
C LEU A 183 15.25 15.51 2.58
N THR A 184 14.72 16.73 2.43
CA THR A 184 15.43 17.98 2.75
C THR A 184 15.95 18.00 4.20
N LYS A 185 15.18 17.47 5.15
CA LYS A 185 15.53 17.49 6.58
C LYS A 185 16.33 16.28 7.05
N HIS A 186 16.18 15.13 6.41
CA HIS A 186 16.69 13.85 6.93
C HIS A 186 17.66 13.11 6.02
N ASP A 187 17.70 13.39 4.71
CA ASP A 187 18.61 12.71 3.79
C ASP A 187 20.08 13.07 4.09
N PRO A 188 20.92 12.08 4.47
CA PRO A 188 22.35 12.31 4.70
C PRO A 188 23.07 12.89 3.48
N LEU A 189 22.63 12.56 2.26
CA LEU A 189 23.24 13.08 1.03
C LEU A 189 23.00 14.58 0.89
N ILE A 190 21.74 15.01 0.98
CA ILE A 190 21.37 16.43 0.91
C ILE A 190 22.05 17.21 2.05
N LYS A 191 22.20 16.61 3.24
CA LYS A 191 22.95 17.21 4.35
C LYS A 191 24.44 17.38 4.03
N ALA A 192 25.08 16.35 3.48
CA ALA A 192 26.49 16.39 3.11
C ALA A 192 26.74 17.43 2.00
N GLU A 193 25.88 17.48 0.98
CA GLU A 193 25.94 18.50 -0.09
C GLU A 193 25.84 19.92 0.46
N ARG A 194 24.91 20.16 1.40
CA ARG A 194 24.78 21.46 2.07
C ARG A 194 26.00 21.81 2.92
N ALA A 195 26.59 20.83 3.60
CA ALA A 195 27.80 21.04 4.39
C ALA A 195 29.00 21.42 3.50
N GLU A 196 29.18 20.73 2.36
CA GLU A 196 30.19 21.11 1.37
C GLU A 196 29.95 22.49 0.77
N ALA A 197 28.71 22.82 0.41
CA ALA A 197 28.37 24.13 -0.13
C ALA A 197 28.70 25.25 0.87
N LYS A 198 28.40 25.03 2.16
CA LYS A 198 28.83 25.95 3.24
C LYS A 198 30.35 26.04 3.35
N LYS A 199 31.07 24.92 3.30
CA LYS A 199 32.54 24.91 3.36
C LYS A 199 33.15 25.72 2.21
N LYS A 200 32.70 25.50 0.97
CA LYS A 200 33.11 26.27 -0.22
C LYS A 200 32.81 27.77 -0.09
N SER A 201 31.71 28.15 0.56
CA SER A 201 31.39 29.56 0.81
C SER A 201 32.27 30.21 1.89
N VAL A 202 32.82 29.42 2.82
CA VAL A 202 33.70 29.89 3.91
C VAL A 202 35.16 29.98 3.47
N THR A 203 35.66 29.06 2.61
CA THR A 203 37.04 29.11 2.08
C THR A 203 37.32 30.34 1.21
N VAL A 204 36.30 31.05 0.71
CA VAL A 204 36.47 32.32 -0.03
C VAL A 204 36.76 33.50 0.92
N LYS A 205 36.66 33.33 2.25
CA LYS A 205 36.83 34.42 3.24
C LYS A 205 37.99 34.27 4.23
N ALA A 206 38.83 33.23 4.15
CA ALA A 206 39.93 33.05 5.12
C ALA A 206 41.26 32.65 4.45
N ALA A 207 42.30 33.46 4.66
CA ALA A 207 43.70 33.14 4.40
C ALA A 207 44.23 32.15 5.46
N PRO A 208 45.23 31.31 5.13
CA PRO A 208 45.63 30.21 6.01
C PRO A 208 46.63 30.68 7.07
N THR A 209 46.37 30.35 8.33
CA THR A 209 47.39 30.31 9.38
C THR A 209 47.51 28.87 9.87
N ASN A 210 48.67 28.28 9.58
CA ASN A 210 49.08 26.98 10.10
C ASN A 210 49.26 27.07 11.62
N SER A 211 48.79 26.05 12.34
CA SER A 211 49.46 25.56 13.54
C SER A 211 49.06 24.12 13.78
N SER A 212 50.02 23.24 13.49
CA SER A 212 50.10 21.86 13.94
C SER A 212 50.29 21.80 15.45
N VAL A 213 49.56 20.91 16.12
CA VAL A 213 50.02 20.33 17.38
C VAL A 213 49.68 18.84 17.35
N THR A 214 50.72 18.03 17.26
CA THR A 214 50.74 16.59 17.52
C THR A 214 50.69 16.36 19.03
N GLN A 215 49.84 15.45 19.50
CA GLN A 215 49.99 14.86 20.83
C GLN A 215 49.94 13.34 20.70
N ASP A 216 51.08 12.74 20.97
CA ASP A 216 51.24 11.32 21.19
C ASP A 216 50.45 10.88 22.43
N ALA A 217 49.62 9.85 22.28
CA ALA A 217 49.04 9.11 23.40
C ALA A 217 49.23 7.60 23.14
N GLY A 218 49.79 6.92 24.13
CA GLY A 218 50.11 5.48 24.10
C GLY A 218 48.88 4.57 23.98
N PRO A 219 49.11 3.25 23.83
CA PRO A 219 48.09 2.33 23.35
C PRO A 219 47.05 2.03 24.42
N THR A 220 45.81 2.47 24.20
CA THR A 220 44.65 2.06 25.01
C THR A 220 43.66 1.24 24.19
N GLU A 221 43.35 0.05 24.70
CA GLU A 221 42.37 -0.96 24.30
C GLU A 221 41.22 -0.47 23.39
N ASN A 222 41.12 -1.09 22.19
CA ASN A 222 39.95 -1.31 21.33
C ASN A 222 38.74 -0.36 21.46
N LYS A 223 38.96 0.95 21.56
CA LYS A 223 37.92 1.95 21.31
C LYS A 223 37.96 2.25 19.82
N ARG A 224 36.85 1.97 19.12
CA ARG A 224 36.70 2.39 17.73
C ARG A 224 37.01 3.87 17.65
N GLU A 225 38.01 4.24 16.85
CA GLU A 225 38.35 5.64 16.63
C GLU A 225 37.11 6.39 16.11
N HIS A 226 36.98 7.65 16.50
CA HIS A 226 35.87 8.49 16.05
C HIS A 226 36.12 8.96 14.61
N ILE A 227 35.18 8.71 13.69
CA ILE A 227 35.26 9.28 12.32
C ILE A 227 34.73 10.72 12.35
N PRO A 228 35.55 11.73 12.04
CA PRO A 228 35.09 13.11 11.93
C PRO A 228 33.93 13.26 10.93
N GLN A 229 32.98 14.14 11.24
CA GLN A 229 31.80 14.35 10.40
C GLN A 229 32.13 14.83 8.98
N ASP A 230 33.22 15.57 8.80
CA ASP A 230 33.69 16.01 7.47
C ASP A 230 34.09 14.81 6.59
N ILE A 231 34.77 13.82 7.17
CA ILE A 231 35.15 12.58 6.48
C ILE A 231 33.90 11.76 6.18
N LEU A 232 32.95 11.66 7.11
CA LEU A 232 31.66 11.00 6.86
C LEU A 232 30.90 11.64 5.69
N ASN A 233 30.87 12.97 5.62
CA ASN A 233 30.22 13.70 4.53
C ASN A 233 30.90 13.42 3.18
N GLN A 234 32.24 13.41 3.14
CA GLN A 234 33.01 13.08 1.94
C GLN A 234 32.73 11.64 1.46
N VAL A 235 32.66 10.67 2.38
CA VAL A 235 32.33 9.28 2.05
C VAL A 235 30.92 9.18 1.47
N ILE A 236 29.95 9.83 2.12
CA ILE A 236 28.55 9.85 1.67
C ILE A 236 28.43 10.44 0.26
N LEU A 237 29.14 11.53 -0.03
CA LEU A 237 29.14 12.18 -1.34
C LEU A 237 29.81 11.34 -2.42
N ARG A 238 31.00 10.79 -2.12
CA ARG A 238 31.72 9.86 -3.01
C ARG A 238 30.84 8.68 -3.39
N ASP A 239 30.18 8.09 -2.40
CA ASP A 239 29.38 6.88 -2.58
C ASP A 239 27.94 7.13 -2.99
N LYS A 240 27.51 8.41 -3.02
CA LYS A 240 26.12 8.82 -3.25
C LYS A 240 25.14 8.04 -2.36
N GLY A 241 25.52 7.78 -1.11
CA GLY A 241 24.73 7.06 -0.11
C GLY A 241 24.42 5.62 -0.51
N ARG A 242 25.37 4.96 -1.17
CA ARG A 242 25.27 3.58 -1.65
C ARG A 242 26.44 2.76 -1.13
N CYS A 243 26.19 1.49 -0.79
CA CYS A 243 27.25 0.58 -0.36
C CYS A 243 28.47 0.59 -1.31
N SER A 244 29.67 0.65 -0.72
CA SER A 244 30.97 0.73 -1.41
C SER A 244 31.43 -0.60 -2.00
N PHE A 245 30.81 -1.72 -1.60
CA PHE A 245 31.23 -3.06 -2.02
C PHE A 245 31.01 -3.31 -3.52
N GLU A 246 32.06 -3.83 -4.15
CA GLU A 246 32.07 -4.25 -5.55
C GLU A 246 32.59 -5.68 -5.68
N LYS A 247 31.95 -6.48 -6.54
CA LYS A 247 32.42 -7.82 -6.89
C LYS A 247 32.05 -8.13 -8.33
N TYR A 248 32.98 -8.73 -9.09
CA TYR A 248 32.77 -9.09 -10.50
C TYR A 248 32.31 -7.90 -11.37
N GLY A 249 32.90 -6.71 -11.13
CA GLY A 249 32.54 -5.47 -11.84
C GLY A 249 31.13 -4.94 -11.54
N ARG A 250 30.46 -5.46 -10.49
CA ARG A 250 29.13 -5.01 -10.07
C ARG A 250 29.18 -4.46 -8.65
N ARG A 251 28.80 -3.19 -8.51
CA ARG A 251 28.63 -2.52 -7.22
C ARG A 251 27.27 -2.83 -6.60
N CYS A 252 27.25 -3.02 -5.28
CA CYS A 252 26.01 -3.21 -4.53
C CYS A 252 25.04 -2.02 -4.66
N HIS A 253 23.74 -2.26 -4.85
CA HIS A 253 22.72 -1.20 -5.00
C HIS A 253 22.02 -0.77 -3.69
N HIS A 254 22.39 -1.36 -2.55
CA HIS A 254 21.76 -1.07 -1.27
C HIS A 254 22.10 0.35 -0.76
N ARG A 255 21.07 1.03 -0.22
CA ARG A 255 21.12 2.40 0.31
C ARG A 255 20.65 2.51 1.77
N ARG A 256 20.21 1.41 2.37
CA ARG A 256 19.62 1.36 3.71
C ARG A 256 20.60 0.71 4.68
N PHE A 257 20.59 1.16 5.94
CA PHE A 257 21.40 0.62 7.04
C PHE A 257 22.88 0.53 6.67
N LEU A 258 23.44 1.65 6.19
CA LEU A 258 24.85 1.75 5.80
C LEU A 258 25.67 2.22 6.99
N ASP A 259 26.64 1.41 7.39
CA ASP A 259 27.62 1.79 8.41
C ASP A 259 28.95 2.21 7.74
N THR A 260 29.56 3.28 8.26
CA THR A 260 30.90 3.71 7.82
C THR A 260 31.94 3.15 8.78
N HIS A 261 32.96 2.47 8.25
CA HIS A 261 34.00 1.85 9.05
C HIS A 261 35.39 2.29 8.62
N HIS A 262 36.30 2.39 9.59
CA HIS A 262 37.74 2.41 9.35
C HIS A 262 38.17 1.14 8.61
N LYS A 263 39.24 1.26 7.81
CA LYS A 263 39.80 0.13 7.08
C LYS A 263 40.59 -0.74 8.06
N GLU A 264 40.01 -1.85 8.46
CA GLU A 264 40.75 -3.00 8.99
C GLU A 264 40.89 -4.02 7.85
N GLU A 265 42.05 -4.68 7.71
CA GLU A 265 42.19 -5.83 6.81
C GLU A 265 41.32 -6.97 7.34
N ILE A 266 40.06 -6.98 6.93
CA ILE A 266 39.09 -7.99 7.33
C ILE A 266 39.28 -9.19 6.40
N ASP A 267 39.62 -10.33 6.99
CA ASP A 267 39.72 -11.61 6.29
C ASP A 267 38.48 -11.86 5.40
N SER A 268 38.72 -12.39 4.20
CA SER A 268 37.72 -12.62 3.16
C SER A 268 36.50 -13.43 3.64
N SER A 269 36.71 -14.28 4.65
CA SER A 269 35.70 -15.08 5.36
C SER A 269 34.67 -14.22 6.13
N LEU A 270 35.13 -13.18 6.83
CA LEU A 270 34.29 -12.27 7.64
C LEU A 270 33.43 -11.34 6.78
N ALA A 271 33.95 -10.93 5.62
CA ALA A 271 33.18 -10.16 4.64
C ALA A 271 31.98 -10.98 4.09
N LEU A 272 32.16 -12.29 3.91
CA LEU A 272 31.09 -13.20 3.51
C LEU A 272 30.02 -13.35 4.61
N ILE A 273 30.43 -13.48 5.87
CA ILE A 273 29.53 -13.64 7.03
C ILE A 273 28.64 -12.41 7.22
N ARG A 274 29.20 -11.19 7.12
CA ARG A 274 28.43 -9.94 7.22
C ARG A 274 27.36 -9.82 6.12
N ARG A 275 27.64 -10.37 4.94
CA ARG A 275 26.69 -10.41 3.82
C ARG A 275 25.53 -11.35 4.06
N LEU A 276 25.78 -12.54 4.63
CA LEU A 276 24.71 -13.45 5.06
C LEU A 276 23.83 -12.84 6.15
N ARG A 277 24.40 -11.94 6.96
CA ARG A 277 23.67 -11.16 7.97
C ARG A 277 23.02 -9.87 7.44
N GLY A 278 23.21 -9.53 6.16
CA GLY A 278 22.61 -8.34 5.54
C GLY A 278 23.26 -6.99 5.91
N GLU A 279 24.47 -6.99 6.46
CA GLU A 279 25.16 -5.75 6.86
C GLU A 279 25.83 -5.07 5.65
N HIS A 280 25.40 -3.85 5.32
CA HIS A 280 25.92 -3.06 4.19
C HIS A 280 26.79 -1.89 4.69
N ARG A 281 27.91 -1.59 4.00
CA ARG A 281 28.93 -0.66 4.52
C ARG A 281 29.52 0.31 3.49
N MET A 282 30.01 1.45 3.98
CA MET A 282 30.82 2.43 3.26
C MET A 282 32.23 2.48 3.87
N THR A 283 33.28 2.57 3.03
CA THR A 283 34.69 2.55 3.47
C THR A 283 35.35 3.92 3.33
N LEU A 284 36.40 4.19 4.11
CA LEU A 284 37.14 5.46 4.05
C LEU A 284 38.14 5.57 2.87
N GLU A 285 38.22 4.61 1.94
CA GLU A 285 39.26 4.57 0.89
C GLU A 285 39.27 5.78 -0.06
N GLY A 286 40.44 6.38 -0.28
CA GLY A 286 40.62 7.50 -1.23
C GLY A 286 40.18 8.88 -0.71
N ILE A 287 40.00 9.02 0.60
CA ILE A 287 39.63 10.30 1.27
C ILE A 287 40.75 10.83 2.19
N LEU A 288 41.90 10.14 2.25
CA LEU A 288 43.11 10.54 2.97
C LEU A 288 44.26 10.79 1.99
#